data_AF-A0A150H4H8-F1
#
_entry.id   AF-A0A150H4H8-F1
#
_cell.length_a   1.000
_cell.length_b   1.000
_cell.length_c   1.000
_cell.angle_alpha   90.00
_cell.angle_beta   90.00
_cell.angle_gamma   90.00
#
_symmetry.space_group_name_H-M   'P 1'
#
loop_
_entity.id
_entity.type
_entity.pdbx_description
1 polymer ?
#
loop_
_entity_poly.entity_id
_entity_poly.type
_entity_poly.pdbx_seq_one_letter_code
_entity_poly.pdbx_strand_id
1 'polypeptide(L)'
;MSSHDTNANGAEGPCLWSSLLPELAERIARCLHPNDVACGLRLINKASAAQFSGPQYTTIRLSQPVPHHAFAAHWLAPCATRGLTLERRQQLLYLTAASGVVANLDVALQAAGCLATYEVFHAAAATGQLRCCHWLLEHGCPTEESDVGSGLLGAAAGGGHRLVCEWLLGLGLRWASDGAVDAARGGHVGLMEWLRQRRSPLPRSGADDQSDGSEQALDKLDVVSGAAEGFDLPTLQRVVQQNGGLGSHDAGTRQDAGAVDEDEAAEAEAEGRSLVLAAAAGSPTPDWAAKVEWLEAQGCPRSARAAERAAARPDDADAAARLAWLRDRGYPLGATAVEAAAGAGNTAALHLLLGEAGVAEPPEGGHLAAF
;
A
#
# COMPACT_ATOMS: atom_id res chain seq x y z
N MET A 1 -35.60 -64.11 2.66
CA MET A 1 -36.27 -63.61 3.87
C MET A 1 -35.52 -64.15 5.08
N SER A 2 -34.70 -63.31 5.69
CA SER A 2 -34.36 -63.34 7.12
C SER A 2 -33.47 -62.13 7.38
N SER A 3 -34.09 -61.13 7.97
CA SER A 3 -33.52 -59.85 8.33
C SER A 3 -32.62 -60.00 9.54
N HIS A 4 -31.35 -59.60 9.39
CA HIS A 4 -30.52 -59.20 10.52
C HIS A 4 -30.66 -57.68 10.67
N ASP A 5 -31.56 -57.26 11.55
CA ASP A 5 -31.59 -55.88 12.02
C ASP A 5 -30.45 -55.69 13.02
N THR A 6 -29.40 -54.99 12.57
CA THR A 6 -28.35 -54.47 13.43
C THR A 6 -28.50 -52.95 13.48
N ASN A 7 -28.84 -52.48 14.68
CA ASN A 7 -28.77 -51.10 15.18
C ASN A 7 -27.79 -50.17 14.42
N ALA A 8 -28.32 -49.04 13.94
CA ALA A 8 -27.55 -47.82 13.76
C ALA A 8 -28.39 -46.64 14.26
N ASN A 9 -28.49 -46.54 15.60
CA ASN A 9 -29.06 -45.41 16.30
C ASN A 9 -28.01 -44.28 16.31
N GLY A 10 -27.99 -43.47 15.24
CA GLY A 10 -27.17 -42.25 15.16
C GLY A 10 -27.81 -41.13 15.98
N ALA A 11 -27.74 -41.22 17.30
CA ALA A 11 -28.11 -40.13 18.19
C ALA A 11 -27.03 -39.04 18.10
N GLU A 12 -27.25 -38.00 17.29
CA GLU A 12 -26.55 -36.73 17.43
C GLU A 12 -26.86 -36.18 18.83
N GLY A 13 -25.84 -36.16 19.70
CA GLY A 13 -25.98 -35.59 21.04
C GLY A 13 -26.40 -34.12 21.00
N PRO A 14 -27.03 -33.58 22.06
CA PRO A 14 -27.45 -32.18 22.09
C PRO A 14 -26.26 -31.27 21.80
N CYS A 15 -26.40 -30.44 20.77
CA CYS A 15 -25.36 -29.49 20.36
C CYS A 15 -24.99 -28.62 21.56
N LEU A 16 -23.80 -28.79 22.13
CA LEU A 16 -23.33 -28.09 23.34
C LEU A 16 -23.44 -26.56 23.25
N TRP A 17 -23.56 -26.03 22.03
CA TRP A 17 -23.80 -24.62 21.76
C TRP A 17 -25.21 -24.13 22.06
N SER A 18 -26.22 -24.99 22.05
CA SER A 18 -27.59 -24.61 22.44
C SER A 18 -27.78 -24.56 23.96
N SER A 19 -26.85 -25.14 24.73
CA SER A 19 -26.83 -25.11 26.19
C SER A 19 -25.84 -24.11 26.79
N LEU A 20 -25.07 -23.39 25.95
CA LEU A 20 -24.17 -22.33 26.39
C LEU A 20 -24.94 -21.06 26.75
N LEU A 21 -24.55 -20.42 27.86
CA LEU A 21 -25.05 -19.11 28.24
C LEU A 21 -24.64 -18.06 27.19
N PRO A 22 -25.53 -17.12 26.82
CA PRO A 22 -25.23 -16.09 25.80
C PRO A 22 -23.93 -15.32 26.07
N GLU A 23 -23.61 -15.03 27.33
CA GLU A 23 -22.40 -14.31 27.72
C GLU A 23 -21.12 -15.12 27.45
N LEU A 24 -21.18 -16.45 27.58
CA LEU A 24 -20.07 -17.34 27.26
C LEU A 24 -19.89 -17.46 25.74
N ALA A 25 -20.98 -17.57 24.98
CA ALA A 25 -20.93 -17.57 23.52
C ALA A 25 -20.32 -16.28 22.98
N GLU A 26 -20.63 -15.13 23.58
CA GLU A 26 -20.06 -13.85 23.19
C GLU A 26 -18.57 -13.73 23.55
N ARG A 27 -18.15 -14.25 24.71
CA ARG A 27 -16.72 -14.32 25.07
C ARG A 27 -15.94 -15.19 24.09
N ILE A 28 -16.49 -16.33 23.67
CA ILE A 28 -15.85 -17.18 22.66
C ILE A 28 -15.80 -16.46 21.30
N ALA A 29 -16.88 -15.80 20.88
CA ALA A 29 -16.91 -15.04 19.63
C ALA A 29 -15.86 -13.91 19.60
N ARG A 30 -15.60 -13.24 20.72
CA ARG A 30 -14.52 -12.24 20.84
C ARG A 30 -13.11 -12.83 20.71
N CYS A 31 -12.95 -14.13 20.94
CA CYS A 31 -11.68 -14.84 20.76
C CYS A 31 -11.52 -15.43 19.37
N LEU A 32 -12.57 -15.44 18.54
CA LEU A 32 -12.56 -15.97 17.18
C LEU A 32 -12.42 -14.83 16.16
N HIS A 33 -11.92 -15.19 14.97
CA HIS A 33 -11.88 -14.24 13.87
C HIS A 33 -13.31 -13.91 13.39
N PRO A 34 -13.63 -12.66 12.98
CA PRO A 34 -14.98 -12.29 12.54
C PRO A 34 -15.55 -13.21 11.45
N ASN A 35 -14.71 -13.65 10.51
CA ASN A 35 -15.11 -14.62 9.48
C ASN A 35 -15.47 -15.99 10.06
N ASP A 36 -14.81 -16.44 11.13
CA ASP A 36 -15.13 -17.72 11.79
C ASP A 36 -16.48 -17.65 12.51
N VAL A 37 -16.79 -16.50 13.10
CA VAL A 37 -18.10 -16.25 13.71
C VAL A 37 -19.19 -16.23 12.63
N ALA A 38 -18.94 -15.55 11.51
CA ALA A 38 -19.88 -15.43 10.40
C ALA A 38 -20.15 -16.77 9.69
N CYS A 39 -19.10 -17.56 9.45
CA CYS A 39 -19.18 -18.83 8.71
C CYS A 39 -19.44 -20.05 9.61
N GLY A 40 -19.17 -19.94 10.92
CA GLY A 40 -19.32 -21.04 11.88
C GLY A 40 -20.43 -20.74 12.88
N LEU A 41 -20.12 -19.94 13.91
CA LEU A 41 -20.98 -19.74 15.08
C LEU A 41 -22.40 -19.28 14.74
N ARG A 42 -22.52 -18.36 13.77
CA ARG A 42 -23.80 -17.84 13.32
C ARG A 42 -24.68 -18.90 12.64
N LEU A 43 -24.07 -19.91 12.03
CA LEU A 43 -24.77 -20.97 11.28
C LEU A 43 -25.15 -22.19 12.14
N ILE A 44 -24.78 -22.21 13.42
CA ILE A 44 -25.05 -23.36 14.31
C ILE A 44 -26.55 -23.51 14.62
N ASN A 45 -27.24 -22.43 15.01
CA ASN A 45 -28.66 -22.45 15.32
C ASN A 45 -29.30 -21.05 15.23
N LYS A 46 -30.64 -20.98 15.32
CA LYS A 46 -31.39 -19.72 15.22
C LYS A 46 -31.06 -18.72 16.34
N ALA A 47 -30.75 -19.18 17.55
CA ALA A 47 -30.42 -18.32 18.68
C ALA A 47 -29.05 -17.64 18.46
N SER A 48 -28.04 -18.40 18.02
CA SER A 48 -26.74 -17.87 17.63
C SER A 48 -26.86 -16.90 16.44
N ALA A 49 -27.71 -17.20 15.45
CA ALA A 49 -27.95 -16.30 14.32
C ALA A 49 -28.57 -14.95 14.75
N ALA A 50 -29.48 -14.97 15.73
CA ALA A 50 -30.07 -13.75 16.28
C ALA A 50 -29.04 -12.96 17.12
N GLN A 51 -28.24 -13.66 17.93
CA GLN A 51 -27.21 -13.06 18.79
C GLN A 51 -26.08 -12.41 17.98
N PHE A 52 -25.67 -13.02 16.87
CA PHE A 52 -24.60 -12.52 15.99
C PHE A 52 -25.16 -11.94 14.67
N SER A 53 -26.13 -11.02 14.79
CA SER A 53 -26.80 -10.38 13.65
C SER A 53 -26.15 -9.06 13.19
N GLY A 54 -25.21 -8.52 13.98
CA GLY A 54 -24.52 -7.26 13.66
C GLY A 54 -23.66 -7.35 12.39
N PRO A 55 -23.40 -6.22 11.71
CA PRO A 55 -22.60 -6.18 10.49
C PRO A 55 -21.22 -6.81 10.66
N GLN A 56 -20.61 -6.69 11.84
CA GLN A 56 -19.30 -7.29 12.14
C GLN A 56 -19.28 -8.83 12.11
N TYR A 57 -20.42 -9.49 12.25
CA TYR A 57 -20.55 -10.96 12.26
C TYR A 57 -21.33 -11.51 11.07
N THR A 58 -21.65 -10.64 10.10
CA THR A 58 -22.42 -11.01 8.89
C THR A 58 -21.67 -10.71 7.61
N THR A 59 -20.79 -9.71 7.61
CA THR A 59 -19.92 -9.41 6.47
C THR A 59 -18.65 -10.27 6.53
N ILE A 60 -18.46 -11.11 5.51
CA ILE A 60 -17.22 -11.89 5.33
C ILE A 60 -16.19 -11.03 4.59
N ARG A 61 -15.02 -10.83 5.20
CA ARG A 61 -13.90 -10.11 4.58
C ARG A 61 -12.94 -11.10 3.93
N LEU A 62 -12.95 -11.18 2.61
CA LEU A 62 -12.14 -12.14 1.85
C LEU A 62 -10.63 -11.87 1.92
N SER A 63 -10.21 -10.63 2.22
CA SER A 63 -8.81 -10.28 2.50
C SER A 63 -8.28 -10.81 3.82
N GLN A 64 -9.13 -11.43 4.63
CA GLN A 64 -8.78 -12.05 5.90
C GLN A 64 -9.05 -13.55 5.85
N PRO A 65 -8.41 -14.37 6.70
CA PRO A 65 -8.63 -15.81 6.70
C PRO A 65 -10.12 -16.17 6.81
N VAL A 66 -10.60 -16.99 5.88
CA VAL A 66 -11.95 -17.57 5.88
C VAL A 66 -11.82 -19.08 6.06
N PRO A 67 -12.64 -19.73 6.91
CA PRO A 67 -12.65 -21.17 7.03
C PRO A 67 -12.81 -21.86 5.67
N HIS A 68 -11.89 -22.77 5.37
CA HIS A 68 -11.80 -23.38 4.04
C HIS A 68 -13.08 -24.08 3.59
N HIS A 69 -13.74 -24.81 4.49
CA HIS A 69 -14.99 -25.50 4.17
C HIS A 69 -16.11 -24.54 3.73
N ALA A 70 -16.23 -23.38 4.39
CA ALA A 70 -17.26 -22.39 4.08
C ALA A 70 -16.93 -21.65 2.78
N PHE A 71 -15.64 -21.32 2.58
CA PHE A 71 -15.16 -20.72 1.35
C PHE A 71 -15.40 -21.64 0.14
N ALA A 72 -15.02 -22.91 0.26
CA ALA A 72 -15.22 -23.93 -0.78
C ALA A 72 -16.71 -24.17 -1.09
N ALA A 73 -17.55 -24.30 -0.05
CA ALA A 73 -18.99 -24.48 -0.23
C ALA A 73 -19.64 -23.33 -1.02
N HIS A 74 -19.16 -22.09 -0.84
CA HIS A 74 -19.68 -20.94 -1.55
C HIS A 74 -19.15 -20.85 -2.99
N TRP A 75 -17.83 -20.91 -3.17
CA TRP A 75 -17.20 -20.60 -4.46
C TRP A 75 -17.17 -21.78 -5.45
N LEU A 76 -17.23 -23.02 -4.97
CA LEU A 76 -17.37 -24.21 -5.83
C LEU A 76 -18.83 -24.53 -6.14
N ALA A 77 -19.79 -23.77 -5.60
CA ALA A 77 -21.19 -23.95 -5.95
C ALA A 77 -21.43 -23.68 -7.45
N PRO A 78 -22.31 -24.46 -8.12
CA PRO A 78 -22.62 -24.22 -9.52
C PRO A 78 -23.06 -22.77 -9.76
N CYS A 79 -22.45 -22.14 -10.77
CA CYS A 79 -22.72 -20.75 -11.15
C CYS A 79 -22.28 -19.66 -10.15
N ALA A 80 -21.51 -19.97 -9.09
CA ALA A 80 -21.06 -18.98 -8.10
C ALA A 80 -20.35 -17.77 -8.74
N THR A 81 -19.58 -18.01 -9.80
CA THR A 81 -18.83 -16.97 -10.53
C THR A 81 -19.46 -16.56 -11.86
N ARG A 82 -20.63 -17.13 -12.23
CA ARG A 82 -21.27 -16.92 -13.54
C ARG A 82 -21.70 -15.47 -13.79
N GLY A 83 -22.04 -14.74 -12.72
CA GLY A 83 -22.43 -13.33 -12.77
C GLY A 83 -21.27 -12.35 -12.59
N LEU A 84 -20.03 -12.83 -12.42
CA LEU A 84 -18.89 -11.97 -12.10
C LEU A 84 -18.15 -11.54 -13.37
N THR A 85 -17.85 -10.25 -13.45
CA THR A 85 -16.92 -9.70 -14.46
C THR A 85 -15.51 -10.28 -14.27
N LEU A 86 -14.66 -10.16 -15.29
CA LEU A 86 -13.26 -10.59 -15.18
C LEU A 86 -12.54 -9.86 -14.03
N GLU A 87 -12.74 -8.55 -13.93
CA GLU A 87 -12.20 -7.72 -12.85
C GLU A 87 -12.61 -8.22 -11.45
N ARG A 88 -13.89 -8.54 -11.24
CA ARG A 88 -14.35 -9.09 -9.95
C ARG A 88 -13.78 -10.48 -9.66
N ARG A 89 -13.55 -11.29 -10.69
CA ARG A 89 -12.89 -12.60 -10.54
C ARG A 89 -11.41 -12.44 -10.20
N GLN A 90 -10.72 -11.48 -10.80
CA GLN A 90 -9.35 -11.11 -10.41
C GLN A 90 -9.31 -10.56 -8.98
N GLN A 91 -10.28 -9.73 -8.58
CA GLN A 91 -10.40 -9.24 -7.21
C GLN A 91 -10.59 -10.38 -6.20
N LEU A 92 -11.36 -11.42 -6.54
CA LEU A 92 -11.48 -12.62 -5.69
C LEU A 92 -10.12 -13.28 -5.47
N LEU A 93 -9.32 -13.46 -6.52
CA LEU A 93 -7.97 -14.02 -6.42
C LEU A 93 -7.06 -13.13 -5.57
N TYR A 94 -7.05 -11.83 -5.85
CA TYR A 94 -6.30 -10.82 -5.12
C TYR A 94 -6.59 -10.85 -3.61
N LEU A 95 -7.87 -10.80 -3.23
CA LEU A 95 -8.29 -10.80 -1.83
C LEU A 95 -7.94 -12.13 -1.14
N THR A 96 -8.12 -13.25 -1.86
CA THR A 96 -7.82 -14.57 -1.30
C THR A 96 -6.32 -14.77 -1.10
N ALA A 97 -5.49 -14.28 -2.02
CA ALA A 97 -4.04 -14.29 -1.89
C ALA A 97 -3.58 -13.45 -0.68
N ALA A 98 -4.18 -12.27 -0.48
CA ALA A 98 -3.97 -11.41 0.68
C ALA A 98 -4.36 -12.07 2.02
N SER A 99 -5.33 -13.00 2.01
CA SER A 99 -5.79 -13.70 3.21
C SER A 99 -4.77 -14.68 3.81
N GLY A 100 -3.80 -15.16 3.00
CA GLY A 100 -2.81 -16.15 3.43
C GLY A 100 -3.26 -17.61 3.42
N VAL A 101 -4.51 -17.90 3.06
CA VAL A 101 -5.05 -19.26 3.07
C VAL A 101 -4.86 -19.92 1.70
N VAL A 102 -3.74 -20.63 1.53
CA VAL A 102 -3.39 -21.32 0.26
C VAL A 102 -4.51 -22.24 -0.26
N ALA A 103 -5.17 -22.98 0.64
CA ALA A 103 -6.27 -23.86 0.26
C ALA A 103 -7.47 -23.10 -0.34
N ASN A 104 -7.71 -21.86 0.10
CA ASN A 104 -8.74 -21.02 -0.49
C ASN A 104 -8.27 -20.42 -1.81
N LEU A 105 -6.98 -20.13 -1.96
CA LEU A 105 -6.43 -19.61 -3.21
C LEU A 105 -6.58 -20.62 -4.36
N ASP A 106 -6.33 -21.90 -4.09
CA ASP A 106 -6.59 -22.98 -5.06
C ASP A 106 -8.08 -23.03 -5.47
N VAL A 107 -8.99 -23.03 -4.48
CA VAL A 107 -10.43 -22.96 -4.73
C VAL A 107 -10.81 -21.72 -5.52
N ALA A 108 -10.24 -20.56 -5.20
CA ALA A 108 -10.53 -19.30 -5.86
C ALA A 108 -10.07 -19.33 -7.32
N LEU A 109 -8.93 -19.95 -7.64
CA LEU A 109 -8.46 -20.15 -9.01
C LEU A 109 -9.38 -21.06 -9.81
N GLN A 110 -9.80 -22.18 -9.20
CA GLN A 110 -10.77 -23.09 -9.83
C GLN A 110 -12.10 -22.39 -10.10
N ALA A 111 -12.60 -21.59 -9.14
CA ALA A 111 -13.87 -20.88 -9.25
C ALA A 111 -13.81 -19.71 -10.26
N ALA A 112 -12.71 -18.94 -10.26
CA ALA A 112 -12.52 -17.79 -11.14
C ALA A 112 -12.33 -18.21 -12.60
N GLY A 113 -11.71 -19.37 -12.83
CA GLY A 113 -11.42 -19.89 -14.17
C GLY A 113 -10.46 -18.99 -14.96
N CYS A 114 -9.59 -18.26 -14.26
CA CYS A 114 -8.54 -17.44 -14.85
C CYS A 114 -7.19 -17.71 -14.17
N LEU A 115 -6.10 -17.39 -14.86
CA LEU A 115 -4.75 -17.59 -14.36
C LEU A 115 -4.42 -16.58 -13.24
N ALA A 116 -3.53 -16.98 -12.33
CA ALA A 116 -2.94 -16.05 -11.38
C ALA A 116 -2.08 -15.03 -12.13
N THR A 117 -2.30 -13.75 -11.83
CA THR A 117 -1.60 -12.64 -12.46
C THR A 117 -0.53 -12.08 -11.52
N TYR A 118 0.35 -11.25 -12.04
CA TYR A 118 1.37 -10.56 -11.25
C TYR A 118 0.76 -9.81 -10.05
N GLU A 119 -0.41 -9.20 -10.22
CA GLU A 119 -1.12 -8.46 -9.17
C GLU A 119 -1.56 -9.35 -8.00
N VAL A 120 -1.89 -10.62 -8.27
CA VAL A 120 -2.22 -11.60 -7.22
C VAL A 120 -0.97 -11.93 -6.39
N PHE A 121 0.18 -12.08 -7.04
CA PHE A 121 1.46 -12.27 -6.36
C PHE A 121 1.85 -11.01 -5.57
N HIS A 122 1.77 -9.84 -6.20
CA HIS A 122 2.02 -8.57 -5.55
C HIS A 122 1.18 -8.41 -4.28
N ALA A 123 -0.10 -8.77 -4.31
CA ALA A 123 -0.98 -8.73 -3.14
C ALA A 123 -0.51 -9.66 -2.01
N ALA A 124 -0.14 -10.91 -2.33
CA ALA A 124 0.40 -11.85 -1.35
C ALA A 124 1.71 -11.33 -0.73
N ALA A 125 2.58 -10.72 -1.54
CA ALA A 125 3.83 -10.14 -1.09
C ALA A 125 3.60 -8.92 -0.19
N ALA A 126 2.73 -7.99 -0.61
CA ALA A 126 2.37 -6.78 0.13
C ALA A 126 1.68 -7.05 1.47
N THR A 127 1.10 -8.23 1.66
CA THR A 127 0.43 -8.66 2.90
C THR A 127 1.23 -9.71 3.69
N GLY A 128 2.43 -10.06 3.21
CA GLY A 128 3.36 -10.90 3.96
C GLY A 128 3.04 -12.37 3.94
N GLN A 129 2.20 -12.81 3.01
CA GLN A 129 1.68 -14.16 2.93
C GLN A 129 2.68 -15.10 2.24
N LEU A 130 3.80 -15.37 2.90
CA LEU A 130 4.91 -16.17 2.38
C LEU A 130 4.46 -17.52 1.79
N ARG A 131 3.49 -18.18 2.43
CA ARG A 131 2.93 -19.45 1.94
C ARG A 131 2.20 -19.30 0.61
N CYS A 132 1.41 -18.24 0.44
CA CYS A 132 0.76 -17.93 -0.84
C CYS A 132 1.81 -17.56 -1.89
N CYS A 133 2.83 -16.77 -1.54
CA CYS A 133 3.91 -16.43 -2.46
C CYS A 133 4.65 -17.66 -2.98
N HIS A 134 4.99 -18.62 -2.09
CA HIS A 134 5.62 -19.88 -2.48
C HIS A 134 4.74 -20.68 -3.44
N TRP A 135 3.46 -20.83 -3.07
CA TRP A 135 2.50 -21.57 -3.87
C TRP A 135 2.30 -20.93 -5.25
N LEU A 136 2.19 -19.60 -5.34
CA LEU A 136 2.05 -18.87 -6.60
C LEU A 136 3.28 -19.06 -7.50
N LEU A 137 4.49 -19.01 -6.93
CA LEU A 137 5.72 -19.25 -7.67
C LEU A 137 5.79 -20.68 -8.23
N GLU A 138 5.43 -21.69 -7.43
CA GLU A 138 5.39 -23.10 -7.86
C GLU A 138 4.37 -23.35 -8.98
N HIS A 139 3.29 -22.57 -9.04
CA HIS A 139 2.25 -22.69 -10.05
C HIS A 139 2.51 -21.79 -11.28
N GLY A 140 3.73 -21.24 -11.41
CA GLY A 140 4.14 -20.49 -12.59
C GLY A 140 3.53 -19.09 -12.70
N CYS A 141 3.13 -18.48 -11.58
CA CYS A 141 2.65 -17.11 -11.58
C CYS A 141 3.75 -16.15 -12.04
N PRO A 142 3.46 -15.16 -12.90
CA PRO A 142 4.44 -14.17 -13.33
C PRO A 142 5.05 -13.41 -12.15
N THR A 143 6.37 -13.23 -12.16
CA THR A 143 7.14 -12.50 -11.14
C THR A 143 7.54 -11.09 -11.58
N GLU A 144 7.40 -10.78 -12.86
CA GLU A 144 7.74 -9.49 -13.47
C GLU A 144 6.49 -8.93 -14.16
N GLU A 145 6.21 -7.64 -13.94
CA GLU A 145 5.11 -6.91 -14.58
C GLU A 145 5.52 -6.34 -15.95
N SER A 146 6.80 -6.00 -16.07
CA SER A 146 7.40 -5.37 -17.24
C SER A 146 8.89 -5.73 -17.34
N ASP A 147 9.53 -5.38 -18.46
CA ASP A 147 10.96 -5.60 -18.69
C ASP A 147 11.87 -4.88 -17.68
N VAL A 148 11.33 -3.94 -16.89
CA VAL A 148 12.04 -3.13 -15.91
C VAL A 148 12.34 -3.93 -14.62
N GLY A 149 11.74 -5.10 -14.44
CA GLY A 149 11.99 -6.02 -13.32
C GLY A 149 10.80 -6.22 -12.38
N SER A 150 11.03 -6.91 -11.28
CA SER A 150 10.00 -7.29 -10.29
C SER A 150 9.81 -6.20 -9.23
N GLY A 151 8.56 -5.79 -9.02
CA GLY A 151 8.15 -4.91 -7.90
C GLY A 151 7.78 -5.68 -6.62
N LEU A 152 7.87 -7.02 -6.60
CA LEU A 152 7.47 -7.84 -5.45
C LEU A 152 8.27 -7.52 -4.18
N LEU A 153 9.56 -7.16 -4.33
CA LEU A 153 10.39 -6.76 -3.20
C LEU A 153 9.89 -5.44 -2.59
N GLY A 154 9.60 -4.43 -3.42
CA GLY A 154 9.03 -3.16 -2.97
C GLY A 154 7.69 -3.35 -2.28
N ALA A 155 6.82 -4.20 -2.83
CA ALA A 155 5.53 -4.56 -2.23
C ALA A 155 5.69 -5.15 -0.83
N ALA A 156 6.53 -6.18 -0.68
CA ALA A 156 6.80 -6.83 0.60
C ALA A 156 7.47 -5.89 1.59
N ALA A 157 8.37 -5.03 1.12
CA ALA A 157 9.09 -4.08 1.95
C ALA A 157 8.16 -2.97 2.47
N GLY A 158 7.31 -2.42 1.60
CA GLY A 158 6.28 -1.43 1.97
C GLY A 158 5.21 -1.97 2.92
N GLY A 159 4.94 -3.28 2.91
CA GLY A 159 4.10 -3.95 3.92
C GLY A 159 4.85 -4.36 5.21
N GLY A 160 6.18 -4.20 5.25
CA GLY A 160 6.99 -4.51 6.44
C GLY A 160 7.30 -5.98 6.62
N HIS A 161 7.17 -6.78 5.56
CA HIS A 161 7.22 -8.23 5.62
C HIS A 161 8.63 -8.75 5.38
N ARG A 162 9.46 -8.65 6.42
CA ARG A 162 10.88 -9.07 6.37
C ARG A 162 11.09 -10.50 5.86
N LEU A 163 10.30 -11.48 6.31
CA LEU A 163 10.47 -12.87 5.89
C LEU A 163 10.20 -13.07 4.39
N VAL A 164 9.25 -12.33 3.83
CA VAL A 164 8.99 -12.33 2.38
C VAL A 164 10.14 -11.66 1.64
N CYS A 165 10.65 -10.53 2.15
CA CYS A 165 11.83 -9.89 1.58
C CYS A 165 13.05 -10.81 1.59
N GLU A 166 13.33 -11.50 2.70
CA GLU A 166 14.42 -12.47 2.82
C GLU A 166 14.31 -13.59 1.78
N TRP A 167 13.11 -14.14 1.61
CA TRP A 167 12.84 -15.18 0.62
C TRP A 167 12.99 -14.65 -0.82
N LEU A 168 12.37 -13.50 -1.13
CA LEU A 168 12.43 -12.88 -2.45
C LEU A 168 13.88 -12.60 -2.87
N LEU A 169 14.70 -12.03 -1.98
CA LEU A 169 16.12 -11.76 -2.23
C LEU A 169 16.94 -13.03 -2.54
N GLY A 170 16.44 -14.21 -2.14
CA GLY A 170 17.05 -15.51 -2.48
C GLY A 170 16.69 -16.03 -3.88
N LEU A 171 15.73 -15.44 -4.59
CA LEU A 171 15.25 -15.91 -5.89
C LEU A 171 16.09 -15.44 -7.08
N GLY A 172 17.04 -14.53 -6.88
CA GLY A 172 17.90 -14.01 -7.96
C GLY A 172 17.17 -13.21 -9.03
N LEU A 173 15.97 -12.69 -8.73
CA LEU A 173 15.19 -11.85 -9.63
C LEU A 173 15.84 -10.47 -9.80
N ARG A 174 15.55 -9.82 -10.94
CA ARG A 174 15.86 -8.39 -11.13
C ARG A 174 14.79 -7.57 -10.44
N TRP A 175 15.21 -6.60 -9.63
CA TRP A 175 14.28 -5.76 -8.87
C TRP A 175 14.10 -4.41 -9.54
N ALA A 176 12.85 -3.99 -9.64
CA ALA A 176 12.50 -2.67 -10.16
C ALA A 176 12.75 -1.54 -9.13
N SER A 177 12.79 -1.88 -7.83
CA SER A 177 13.07 -0.92 -6.75
C SER A 177 14.07 -1.48 -5.72
N ASP A 178 14.63 -0.60 -4.90
CA ASP A 178 15.63 -0.95 -3.89
C ASP A 178 15.04 -1.57 -2.61
N GLY A 179 13.71 -1.66 -2.51
CA GLY A 179 12.94 -2.10 -1.35
C GLY A 179 13.10 -1.22 -0.10
N ALA A 180 14.26 -0.58 0.11
CA ALA A 180 14.53 0.28 1.25
C ALA A 180 13.67 1.55 1.22
N VAL A 181 13.50 2.16 0.04
CA VAL A 181 12.59 3.30 -0.16
C VAL A 181 11.16 2.89 0.16
N ASP A 182 10.71 1.73 -0.32
CA ASP A 182 9.37 1.24 -0.10
C ASP A 182 9.13 0.89 1.38
N ALA A 183 10.10 0.26 2.05
CA ALA A 183 10.06 0.05 3.50
C ALA A 183 9.99 1.37 4.28
N ALA A 184 10.68 2.41 3.81
CA ALA A 184 10.60 3.73 4.43
C ALA A 184 9.22 4.35 4.27
N ARG A 185 8.64 4.30 3.06
CA ARG A 185 7.25 4.73 2.79
C ARG A 185 6.22 4.00 3.66
N GLY A 186 6.41 2.70 3.86
CA GLY A 186 5.58 1.87 4.73
C GLY A 186 5.76 2.12 6.23
N GLY A 187 6.74 2.92 6.63
CA GLY A 187 7.01 3.21 8.05
C GLY A 187 7.82 2.11 8.77
N HIS A 188 8.47 1.21 8.04
CA HIS A 188 9.20 0.06 8.57
C HIS A 188 10.71 0.32 8.75
N VAL A 189 11.06 1.13 9.75
CA VAL A 189 12.45 1.58 10.03
C VAL A 189 13.47 0.43 10.07
N GLY A 190 13.21 -0.61 10.87
CA GLY A 190 14.15 -1.73 11.02
C GLY A 190 14.31 -2.56 9.75
N LEU A 191 13.27 -2.63 8.90
CA LEU A 191 13.36 -3.32 7.61
C LEU A 191 14.13 -2.48 6.59
N MET A 192 13.90 -1.16 6.57
CA MET A 192 14.67 -0.22 5.74
C MET A 192 16.16 -0.29 6.08
N GLU A 193 16.54 -0.24 7.37
CA GLU A 193 17.94 -0.34 7.79
C GLU A 193 18.57 -1.69 7.38
N TRP A 194 17.82 -2.77 7.54
CA TRP A 194 18.26 -4.10 7.14
C TRP A 194 18.45 -4.23 5.62
N LEU A 195 17.54 -3.68 4.80
CA LEU A 195 17.66 -3.65 3.34
C LEU A 195 18.85 -2.79 2.91
N ARG A 196 19.08 -1.63 3.55
CA ARG A 196 20.26 -0.78 3.30
C ARG A 196 21.57 -1.50 3.57
N GLN A 197 21.65 -2.30 4.63
CA GLN A 197 22.85 -3.11 4.92
C GLN A 197 23.11 -4.19 3.87
N ARG A 198 22.05 -4.67 3.20
CA ARG A 198 22.11 -5.70 2.16
C ARG A 198 22.22 -5.15 0.74
N ARG A 199 22.29 -3.83 0.55
CA ARG A 199 22.28 -3.13 -0.75
C ARG A 199 23.44 -3.52 -1.70
N SER A 200 24.49 -4.16 -1.18
CA SER A 200 25.73 -4.37 -1.91
C SER A 200 25.76 -5.46 -3.02
N PRO A 201 24.73 -6.34 -3.24
CA PRO A 201 24.78 -7.26 -4.37
C PRO A 201 23.48 -7.43 -5.19
N LEU A 202 22.52 -6.49 -5.17
CA LEU A 202 21.27 -6.67 -5.92
C LEU A 202 21.39 -6.22 -7.39
N PRO A 203 21.12 -7.09 -8.37
CA PRO A 203 21.10 -6.70 -9.78
C PRO A 203 19.91 -5.74 -10.03
N ARG A 204 20.23 -4.47 -10.29
CA ARG A 204 19.26 -3.43 -10.68
C ARG A 204 19.07 -3.44 -12.19
N SER A 205 17.88 -3.04 -12.64
CA SER A 205 17.64 -2.75 -14.05
C SER A 205 18.25 -1.39 -14.39
N GLY A 206 19.21 -1.35 -15.32
CA GLY A 206 19.78 -0.12 -15.87
C GLY A 206 21.21 0.25 -15.45
N ALA A 207 21.90 -0.56 -14.63
CA ALA A 207 23.29 -0.29 -14.27
C ALA A 207 24.25 -0.74 -15.39
N ASP A 208 24.44 0.13 -16.39
CA ASP A 208 25.69 0.13 -17.13
C ASP A 208 26.82 0.48 -16.15
N ASP A 209 27.97 -0.18 -16.29
CA ASP A 209 29.09 -0.34 -15.34
C ASP A 209 29.87 0.97 -15.01
N GLN A 210 29.21 2.13 -15.11
CA GLN A 210 29.74 3.47 -14.84
C GLN A 210 28.75 4.25 -13.97
N SER A 211 28.59 3.87 -12.68
CA SER A 211 27.77 4.65 -11.76
C SER A 211 28.46 5.96 -11.41
N ASP A 212 28.02 7.03 -12.06
CA ASP A 212 28.45 8.40 -11.77
C ASP A 212 27.95 8.82 -10.37
N GLY A 213 28.63 9.77 -9.72
CA GLY A 213 28.33 10.19 -8.33
C GLY A 213 26.93 10.80 -8.13
N SER A 214 26.22 11.10 -9.22
CA SER A 214 24.86 11.66 -9.26
C SER A 214 23.78 10.64 -8.89
N GLU A 215 23.91 9.37 -9.30
CA GLU A 215 22.93 8.31 -8.98
C GLU A 215 22.86 8.04 -7.47
N GLN A 216 24.00 8.11 -6.78
CA GLN A 216 24.06 7.92 -5.32
C GLN A 216 23.42 9.08 -4.54
N ALA A 217 23.30 10.27 -5.13
CA ALA A 217 22.66 11.42 -4.49
C ALA A 217 21.13 11.35 -4.61
N LEU A 218 20.62 11.00 -5.79
CA LEU A 218 19.18 10.79 -6.01
C LEU A 218 18.65 9.62 -5.17
N ASP A 219 19.42 8.54 -5.09
CA ASP A 219 19.11 7.36 -4.28
C ASP A 219 19.06 7.66 -2.75
N LYS A 220 19.80 8.68 -2.28
CA LYS A 220 19.69 9.17 -0.91
C LYS A 220 18.42 9.99 -0.68
N LEU A 221 18.06 10.83 -1.64
CA LEU A 221 16.85 11.66 -1.57
C LEU A 221 15.58 10.81 -1.67
N ASP A 222 15.59 9.72 -2.45
CA ASP A 222 14.46 8.79 -2.53
C ASP A 222 14.18 8.11 -1.19
N VAL A 223 15.22 7.68 -0.46
CA VAL A 223 15.07 7.10 0.87
C VAL A 223 14.56 8.14 1.87
N VAL A 224 15.04 9.39 1.76
CA VAL A 224 14.57 10.50 2.61
C VAL A 224 13.11 10.86 2.29
N SER A 225 12.71 10.83 1.03
CA SER A 225 11.33 11.04 0.59
C SER A 225 10.42 9.95 1.15
N GLY A 226 10.83 8.68 1.05
CA GLY A 226 10.12 7.57 1.67
C GLY A 226 10.01 7.72 3.19
N ALA A 227 11.09 8.16 3.85
CA ALA A 227 11.09 8.45 5.29
C ALA A 227 10.15 9.61 5.65
N ALA A 228 10.07 10.64 4.82
CA ALA A 228 9.18 11.78 5.04
C ALA A 228 7.70 11.36 4.96
N GLU A 229 7.40 10.42 4.08
CA GLU A 229 6.08 9.80 3.98
C GLU A 229 5.78 8.90 5.20
N GLY A 230 6.63 7.93 5.52
CA GLY A 230 6.25 6.84 6.44
C GLY A 230 6.69 6.96 7.90
N PHE A 231 7.74 7.73 8.23
CA PHE A 231 8.30 7.78 9.59
C PHE A 231 7.80 8.96 10.41
N ASP A 232 7.96 8.93 11.74
CA ASP A 232 7.77 10.13 12.56
C ASP A 232 8.91 11.15 12.33
N LEU A 233 8.68 12.40 12.71
CA LEU A 233 9.62 13.51 12.55
C LEU A 233 10.99 13.23 13.20
N PRO A 234 11.09 12.70 14.44
CA PRO A 234 12.39 12.36 15.01
C PRO A 234 13.18 11.32 14.20
N THR A 235 12.49 10.36 13.60
CA THR A 235 13.13 9.35 12.76
C THR A 235 13.51 9.91 11.39
N LEU A 236 12.67 10.75 10.78
CA LEU A 236 13.02 11.48 9.57
C LEU A 236 14.30 12.31 9.76
N GLN A 237 14.38 13.07 10.86
CA GLN A 237 15.57 13.87 11.21
C GLN A 237 16.82 13.00 11.33
N ARG A 238 16.70 11.81 11.94
CA ARG A 238 17.79 10.84 12.06
C ARG A 238 18.25 10.34 10.69
N VAL A 239 17.31 9.96 9.81
CA VAL A 239 17.62 9.46 8.46
C VAL A 239 18.31 10.55 7.63
N VAL A 240 17.85 11.79 7.73
CA VAL A 240 18.47 12.93 7.04
C VAL A 240 19.89 13.18 7.56
N GLN A 241 20.11 13.13 8.88
CA GLN A 241 21.45 13.25 9.48
C GLN A 241 22.39 12.12 9.00
N GLN A 242 21.90 10.88 8.97
CA GLN A 242 22.67 9.73 8.49
C GLN A 242 23.02 9.81 7.01
N ASN A 243 22.20 10.50 6.21
CA ASN A 243 22.44 10.70 4.78
C ASN A 243 23.31 11.93 4.46
N GLY A 244 23.77 12.67 5.48
CA GLY A 244 24.61 13.86 5.30
C GLY A 244 23.85 15.15 5.04
N GLY A 245 22.54 15.19 5.34
CA GLY A 245 21.66 16.34 5.12
C GLY A 245 20.80 16.22 3.86
N LEU A 246 20.05 17.29 3.57
CA LEU A 246 19.20 17.44 2.36
C LEU A 246 19.94 18.16 1.21
N GLY A 247 21.20 18.57 1.44
CA GLY A 247 21.99 19.53 0.62
C GLY A 247 21.70 21.00 1.01
N SER A 248 22.64 21.94 1.16
CA SER A 248 24.10 22.02 1.00
C SER A 248 24.75 22.76 2.20
N HIS A 249 26.02 22.45 2.49
CA HIS A 249 27.02 23.33 3.12
C HIS A 249 28.44 22.84 2.80
N ASP A 250 28.75 22.61 1.52
CA ASP A 250 30.14 22.77 1.05
C ASP A 250 30.15 23.00 -0.46
N ALA A 251 30.10 24.28 -0.86
CA ALA A 251 30.47 24.73 -2.20
C ALA A 251 32.01 24.82 -2.35
N GLY A 252 32.77 24.23 -1.42
CA GLY A 252 34.21 24.08 -1.53
C GLY A 252 34.57 22.72 -2.08
N THR A 253 35.27 22.68 -3.20
CA THR A 253 36.04 21.52 -3.71
C THR A 253 35.27 20.45 -4.51
N ARG A 254 34.63 20.84 -5.62
CA ARG A 254 34.52 19.96 -6.81
C ARG A 254 35.00 20.73 -8.03
N GLN A 255 36.31 20.80 -8.19
CA GLN A 255 36.95 21.59 -9.24
C GLN A 255 37.38 20.77 -10.47
N ASP A 256 36.98 19.49 -10.56
CA ASP A 256 37.53 18.61 -11.60
C ASP A 256 36.58 17.49 -12.09
N ALA A 257 35.27 17.65 -11.91
CA ALA A 257 34.28 16.81 -12.60
C ALA A 257 33.73 17.61 -13.78
N GLY A 258 33.75 17.01 -14.98
CA GLY A 258 33.42 17.68 -16.24
C GLY A 258 32.09 18.42 -16.20
N ALA A 259 31.98 19.44 -17.05
CA ALA A 259 30.85 20.35 -17.22
C ALA A 259 29.55 19.63 -17.64
N VAL A 260 28.99 18.82 -16.76
CA VAL A 260 27.54 18.67 -16.65
C VAL A 260 27.09 19.99 -16.03
N ASP A 261 26.23 20.72 -16.73
CA ASP A 261 25.88 22.11 -16.39
C ASP A 261 25.48 22.23 -14.91
N GLU A 262 26.26 22.98 -14.12
CA GLU A 262 26.08 23.10 -12.65
C GLU A 262 24.65 23.52 -12.27
N ASP A 263 23.98 24.23 -13.18
CA ASP A 263 22.59 24.66 -13.08
C ASP A 263 21.60 23.47 -13.10
N GLU A 264 21.80 22.47 -13.98
CA GLU A 264 20.92 21.29 -14.06
C GLU A 264 21.00 20.44 -12.78
N ALA A 265 22.20 20.31 -12.19
CA ALA A 265 22.38 19.59 -10.93
C ALA A 265 21.71 20.30 -9.75
N ALA A 266 21.78 21.64 -9.71
CA ALA A 266 21.11 22.45 -8.69
C ALA A 266 19.58 22.39 -8.81
N GLU A 267 19.05 22.41 -10.04
CA GLU A 267 17.63 22.24 -10.32
C GLU A 267 17.13 20.85 -9.92
N ALA A 268 17.85 19.78 -10.27
CA ALA A 268 17.51 18.41 -9.87
C ALA A 268 17.52 18.22 -8.34
N GLU A 269 18.48 18.83 -7.63
CA GLU A 269 18.52 18.81 -6.17
C GLU A 269 17.35 19.60 -5.54
N ALA A 270 16.98 20.75 -6.12
CA ALA A 270 15.82 21.52 -5.69
C ALA A 270 14.51 20.73 -5.93
N GLU A 271 14.38 20.05 -7.07
CA GLU A 271 13.25 19.17 -7.37
C GLU A 271 13.17 18.00 -6.38
N GLY A 272 14.29 17.33 -6.10
CA GLY A 272 14.36 16.25 -5.11
C GLY A 272 13.96 16.72 -3.70
N ARG A 273 14.44 17.89 -3.26
CA ARG A 273 14.00 18.51 -1.99
C ARG A 273 12.52 18.86 -1.97
N SER A 274 11.98 19.28 -3.12
CA SER A 274 10.56 19.53 -3.28
C SER A 274 9.73 18.25 -3.14
N LEU A 275 10.20 17.13 -3.69
CA LEU A 275 9.56 15.82 -3.57
C LEU A 275 9.53 15.33 -2.13
N VAL A 276 10.61 15.51 -1.37
CA VAL A 276 10.65 15.17 0.07
C VAL A 276 9.59 15.95 0.86
N LEU A 277 9.45 17.25 0.59
CA LEU A 277 8.42 18.07 1.22
C LEU A 277 7.01 17.64 0.83
N ALA A 278 6.80 17.34 -0.46
CA ALA A 278 5.52 16.83 -0.93
C ALA A 278 5.15 15.48 -0.28
N ALA A 279 6.12 14.59 -0.10
CA ALA A 279 5.94 13.33 0.61
C ALA A 279 5.53 13.54 2.08
N ALA A 280 6.13 14.51 2.78
CA ALA A 280 5.72 14.89 4.11
C ALA A 280 4.27 15.43 4.15
N ALA A 281 3.87 16.25 3.19
CA ALA A 281 2.51 16.79 3.11
C ALA A 281 1.44 15.70 2.90
N GLY A 282 1.77 14.63 2.15
CA GLY A 282 0.93 13.46 1.95
C GLY A 282 1.01 12.39 3.05
N SER A 283 1.87 12.59 4.05
CA SER A 283 2.18 11.57 5.05
C SER A 283 0.94 11.15 5.86
N PRO A 284 0.70 9.84 6.07
CA PRO A 284 -0.38 9.35 6.92
C PRO A 284 -0.14 9.56 8.42
N THR A 285 1.06 9.97 8.84
CA THR A 285 1.37 10.16 10.27
C THR A 285 0.77 11.47 10.79
N PRO A 286 0.37 11.54 12.08
CA PRO A 286 -0.30 12.73 12.63
C PRO A 286 0.61 13.97 12.73
N ASP A 287 1.93 13.79 12.63
CA ASP A 287 2.94 14.84 12.71
C ASP A 287 3.35 15.40 11.33
N TRP A 288 2.60 15.09 10.27
CA TRP A 288 2.86 15.56 8.89
C TRP A 288 3.12 17.08 8.82
N ALA A 289 2.34 17.89 9.55
CA ALA A 289 2.51 19.35 9.54
C ALA A 289 3.86 19.76 10.14
N ALA A 290 4.28 19.12 11.24
CA ALA A 290 5.57 19.38 11.86
C ALA A 290 6.74 18.95 10.96
N LYS A 291 6.57 17.89 10.14
CA LYS A 291 7.54 17.53 9.11
C LYS A 291 7.66 18.58 8.02
N VAL A 292 6.53 19.09 7.52
CA VAL A 292 6.53 20.14 6.50
C VAL A 292 7.22 21.40 7.04
N GLU A 293 6.88 21.85 8.25
CA GLU A 293 7.53 23.01 8.88
C GLU A 293 9.04 22.81 9.06
N TRP A 294 9.45 21.62 9.50
CA TRP A 294 10.85 21.31 9.64
C TRP A 294 11.58 21.31 8.29
N LEU A 295 11.00 20.72 7.23
CA LEU A 295 11.57 20.71 5.88
C LEU A 295 11.62 22.11 5.26
N GLU A 296 10.63 22.96 5.49
CA GLU A 296 10.67 24.37 5.11
C GLU A 296 11.85 25.09 5.79
N ALA A 297 12.10 24.80 7.07
CA ALA A 297 13.26 25.34 7.79
C ALA A 297 14.60 24.80 7.27
N GLN A 298 14.60 23.66 6.56
CA GLN A 298 15.78 23.14 5.84
C GLN A 298 15.92 23.73 4.43
N GLY A 299 15.05 24.67 4.03
CA GLY A 299 15.11 25.33 2.72
C GLY A 299 14.50 24.51 1.58
N CYS A 300 13.67 23.51 1.87
CA CYS A 300 12.92 22.81 0.83
C CYS A 300 11.91 23.77 0.16
N PRO A 301 11.87 23.84 -1.19
CA PRO A 301 10.99 24.75 -1.90
C PRO A 301 9.52 24.29 -1.81
N ARG A 302 8.61 25.25 -1.64
CA ARG A 302 7.17 25.03 -1.71
C ARG A 302 6.77 24.69 -3.14
N SER A 303 5.94 23.67 -3.33
CA SER A 303 5.52 23.23 -4.66
C SER A 303 4.09 22.75 -4.72
N ALA A 304 3.55 22.72 -5.94
CA ALA A 304 2.20 22.25 -6.21
C ALA A 304 2.05 20.75 -5.92
N ARG A 305 3.15 19.98 -6.00
CA ARG A 305 3.19 18.57 -5.64
C ARG A 305 2.84 18.31 -4.18
N ALA A 306 3.12 19.25 -3.27
CA ALA A 306 2.70 19.13 -1.87
C ALA A 306 1.17 19.20 -1.71
N ALA A 307 0.52 20.10 -2.45
CA ALA A 307 -0.94 20.19 -2.50
C ALA A 307 -1.55 18.95 -3.17
N GLU A 308 -0.95 18.45 -4.24
CA GLU A 308 -1.36 17.20 -4.91
C GLU A 308 -1.35 16.00 -3.95
N ARG A 309 -0.25 15.80 -3.22
CA ARG A 309 -0.13 14.70 -2.25
C ARG A 309 -1.07 14.83 -1.06
N ALA A 310 -1.33 16.05 -0.60
CA ALA A 310 -2.34 16.32 0.43
C ALA A 310 -3.77 16.05 -0.07
N ALA A 311 -4.07 16.41 -1.32
CA ALA A 311 -5.37 16.20 -1.95
C ALA A 311 -5.70 14.72 -2.18
N ALA A 312 -4.68 13.88 -2.40
CA ALA A 312 -4.82 12.44 -2.61
C ALA A 312 -5.05 11.61 -1.33
N ARG A 313 -5.14 12.24 -0.15
CA ARG A 313 -5.39 11.53 1.11
C ARG A 313 -6.75 10.82 1.08
N PRO A 314 -6.88 9.58 1.61
CA PRO A 314 -8.12 8.81 1.50
C PRO A 314 -9.28 9.34 2.35
N ASP A 315 -9.02 10.25 3.30
CA ASP A 315 -10.05 10.88 4.13
C ASP A 315 -10.29 12.31 3.63
N ASP A 316 -11.54 12.58 3.20
CA ASP A 316 -11.93 13.87 2.60
C ASP A 316 -11.75 15.05 3.58
N ALA A 317 -12.03 14.85 4.87
CA ALA A 317 -11.89 15.90 5.87
C ALA A 317 -10.40 16.18 6.18
N ASP A 318 -9.57 15.14 6.27
CA ASP A 318 -8.12 15.27 6.42
C ASP A 318 -7.51 15.97 5.19
N ALA A 319 -7.89 15.55 3.98
CA ALA A 319 -7.43 16.15 2.72
C ALA A 319 -7.77 17.65 2.65
N ALA A 320 -9.02 18.01 2.95
CA ALA A 320 -9.48 19.40 2.97
C ALA A 320 -8.74 20.24 4.02
N ALA A 321 -8.55 19.71 5.24
CA ALA A 321 -7.82 20.41 6.30
C ALA A 321 -6.34 20.66 5.92
N ARG A 322 -5.68 19.66 5.31
CA ARG A 322 -4.30 19.81 4.83
C ARG A 322 -4.17 20.86 3.73
N LEU A 323 -5.09 20.87 2.77
CA LEU A 323 -5.10 21.85 1.70
C LEU A 323 -5.32 23.27 2.22
N ALA A 324 -6.25 23.46 3.15
CA ALA A 324 -6.46 24.76 3.79
C ALA A 324 -5.20 25.24 4.53
N TRP A 325 -4.54 24.35 5.27
CA TRP A 325 -3.30 24.64 5.99
C TRP A 325 -2.14 25.00 5.04
N LEU A 326 -1.97 24.27 3.94
CA LEU A 326 -0.95 24.57 2.92
C LEU A 326 -1.24 25.90 2.23
N ARG A 327 -2.50 26.17 1.90
CA ARG A 327 -2.92 27.43 1.31
C ARG A 327 -2.57 28.63 2.19
N ASP A 328 -2.87 28.56 3.48
CA ASP A 328 -2.61 29.65 4.43
C ASP A 328 -1.09 29.98 4.53
N ARG A 329 -0.22 29.07 4.07
CA ARG A 329 1.23 29.25 4.00
C ARG A 329 1.75 29.61 2.60
N GLY A 330 0.87 29.85 1.64
CA GLY A 330 1.20 30.28 0.29
C GLY A 330 1.70 29.17 -0.63
N TYR A 331 1.28 27.92 -0.39
CA TYR A 331 1.55 26.84 -1.34
C TYR A 331 0.73 27.02 -2.62
N PRO A 332 1.34 26.80 -3.81
CA PRO A 332 0.59 26.87 -5.06
C PRO A 332 -0.39 25.70 -5.13
N LEU A 333 -1.68 26.02 -5.30
CA LEU A 333 -2.73 25.05 -5.57
C LEU A 333 -2.89 24.93 -7.08
N GLY A 334 -2.46 23.80 -7.65
CA GLY A 334 -2.45 23.57 -9.09
C GLY A 334 -3.56 22.64 -9.58
N ALA A 335 -3.68 22.53 -10.91
CA ALA A 335 -4.59 21.59 -11.56
C ALA A 335 -4.36 20.13 -11.13
N THR A 336 -3.10 19.76 -10.85
CA THR A 336 -2.77 18.39 -10.38
C THR A 336 -3.41 18.07 -9.03
N ALA A 337 -3.58 19.06 -8.13
CA ALA A 337 -4.28 18.86 -6.87
C ALA A 337 -5.80 18.65 -7.08
N VAL A 338 -6.38 19.31 -8.08
CA VAL A 338 -7.80 19.13 -8.45
C VAL A 338 -8.02 17.72 -8.97
N GLU A 339 -7.16 17.26 -9.88
CA GLU A 339 -7.20 15.90 -10.42
C GLU A 339 -7.00 14.85 -9.32
N ALA A 340 -6.06 15.05 -8.41
CA ALA A 340 -5.82 14.17 -7.28
C ALA A 340 -7.02 14.09 -6.32
N ALA A 341 -7.64 15.23 -5.97
CA ALA A 341 -8.85 15.25 -5.14
C ALA A 341 -10.03 14.53 -5.84
N ALA A 342 -10.21 14.77 -7.14
CA ALA A 342 -11.25 14.11 -7.93
C ALA A 342 -11.03 12.59 -8.02
N GLY A 343 -9.79 12.15 -8.26
CA GLY A 343 -9.43 10.74 -8.33
C GLY A 343 -9.61 10.02 -6.99
N ALA A 344 -9.35 10.70 -5.87
CA ALA A 344 -9.58 10.16 -4.53
C ALA A 344 -11.05 10.21 -4.08
N GLY A 345 -11.91 10.94 -4.80
CA GLY A 345 -13.32 11.14 -4.41
C GLY A 345 -13.51 12.15 -3.28
N ASN A 346 -12.53 13.02 -3.04
CA ASN A 346 -12.53 14.00 -1.95
C ASN A 346 -13.31 15.26 -2.35
N THR A 347 -14.62 15.25 -2.08
CA THR A 347 -15.53 16.31 -2.49
C THR A 347 -15.29 17.63 -1.77
N ALA A 348 -14.97 17.61 -0.47
CA ALA A 348 -14.68 18.82 0.30
C ALA A 348 -13.36 19.45 -0.15
N ALA A 349 -12.33 18.64 -0.38
CA ALA A 349 -11.07 19.09 -0.95
C ALA A 349 -11.27 19.73 -2.34
N LEU A 350 -12.07 19.10 -3.20
CA LEU A 350 -12.37 19.60 -4.54
C LEU A 350 -13.10 20.96 -4.50
N HIS A 351 -14.06 21.13 -3.58
CA HIS A 351 -14.75 22.41 -3.41
C HIS A 351 -13.82 23.55 -2.98
N LEU A 352 -12.88 23.28 -2.09
CA LEU A 352 -11.86 24.26 -1.69
C LEU A 352 -10.97 24.66 -2.89
N LEU A 353 -10.51 23.68 -3.66
CA LEU A 353 -9.65 23.93 -4.82
C LEU A 353 -10.37 24.68 -5.94
N LEU A 354 -11.62 24.33 -6.25
CA LEU A 354 -12.42 24.98 -7.29
C LEU A 354 -12.86 26.40 -6.90
N GLY A 355 -13.07 26.66 -5.61
CA GLY A 355 -13.33 28.00 -5.10
C GLY A 355 -12.17 28.97 -5.33
N GLU A 356 -10.94 28.47 -5.48
CA GLU A 356 -9.73 29.27 -5.67
C GLU A 356 -9.21 29.26 -7.11
N ALA A 357 -9.38 28.16 -7.85
CA ALA A 357 -9.10 28.11 -9.28
C ALA A 357 -9.99 29.09 -10.08
N GLY A 358 -11.13 29.49 -9.53
CA GLY A 358 -11.99 30.56 -10.06
C GLY A 358 -11.48 31.99 -9.81
N VAL A 359 -10.32 32.20 -9.17
CA VAL A 359 -9.77 33.52 -8.82
C VAL A 359 -8.47 33.85 -9.58
N ALA A 360 -7.89 32.92 -10.33
CA ALA A 360 -6.78 33.19 -11.23
C ALA A 360 -7.32 33.48 -12.65
N GLU A 361 -7.85 34.69 -12.88
CA GLU A 361 -7.92 35.21 -14.24
C GLU A 361 -6.51 35.28 -14.82
N PRO A 362 -6.29 34.86 -16.08
CA PRO A 362 -5.02 35.13 -16.76
C PRO A 362 -4.79 36.64 -16.78
N PRO A 363 -3.53 37.12 -16.77
CA PRO A 363 -3.26 38.54 -16.80
C PRO A 363 -3.84 39.15 -18.09
N GLU A 364 -4.94 39.88 -17.95
CA GLU A 364 -5.45 40.78 -18.98
C GLU A 364 -4.43 41.90 -19.18
N GLY A 365 -3.59 41.74 -20.20
CA GLY A 365 -2.60 42.74 -20.57
C GLY A 365 -2.28 42.64 -22.05
N GLY A 366 -3.07 43.34 -22.89
CA GLY A 366 -2.66 43.59 -24.27
C GLY A 366 -3.78 43.93 -25.24
N HIS A 367 -4.57 44.97 -24.98
CA HIS A 367 -5.17 45.72 -26.08
C HIS A 367 -4.07 46.23 -27.02
N LEU A 368 -4.24 46.01 -28.33
CA LEU A 368 -3.85 46.84 -29.49
C LEU A 368 -3.94 45.90 -30.73
N ALA A 369 -4.47 46.24 -31.91
CA ALA A 369 -5.31 47.29 -32.44
C ALA A 369 -5.73 46.81 -33.84
N ALA A 370 -6.75 47.43 -34.42
CA ALA A 370 -7.25 47.18 -35.77
C ALA A 370 -6.16 47.18 -36.86
N PHE A 371 -6.15 46.16 -37.72
CA PHE A 371 -6.54 46.22 -39.15
C PHE A 371 -6.55 44.83 -39.77
#